data_AF-D4YZK4-F1
#
_entry.id   AF-D4YZK4-F1
#
_cell.length_a   1.000
_cell.length_b   1.000
_cell.length_c   1.000
_cell.angle_alpha   90.00
_cell.angle_beta   90.00
_cell.angle_gamma   90.00
#
_symmetry.space_group_name_H-M   'P 1'
#
loop_
_entity.id
_entity.type
_entity.pdbx_description
1 polymer ?
#
loop_
_entity_poly.entity_id
_entity_poly.type
_entity_poly.pdbx_seq_one_letter_code
_entity_poly.pdbx_strand_id
1 'polypeptide(L)' 'MDRFDYLARRKQAELNQAALAVCPVEKNRHEEQARAYAKIISVLRREEEASLHVR' A
#
# COMPACT_ATOMS: atom_id res chain seq x y z
N MET A 1 7.29 -12.88 -2.96
CA MET A 1 5.84 -12.99 -2.71
C MET A 1 5.43 -12.42 -1.35
N ASP A 2 5.92 -12.92 -0.20
CA ASP A 2 5.47 -12.48 1.16
C ASP A 2 5.44 -10.96 1.42
N ARG A 3 6.41 -10.21 0.87
CA ARG A 3 6.51 -8.76 1.09
C ARG A 3 5.35 -8.00 0.45
N PHE A 4 4.85 -8.45 -0.70
CA PHE A 4 3.71 -7.83 -1.36
C PHE A 4 2.41 -8.08 -0.61
N ASP A 5 2.20 -9.32 -0.16
CA ASP A 5 1.01 -9.69 0.59
C ASP A 5 0.96 -8.98 1.95
N TYR A 6 2.11 -8.80 2.61
CA TYR A 6 2.20 -7.98 3.80
C TYR A 6 1.78 -6.52 3.54
N LEU A 7 2.34 -5.88 2.51
CA LEU A 7 2.01 -4.49 2.18
C LEU A 7 0.56 -4.33 1.71
N ALA A 8 0.02 -5.31 0.99
CA ALA A 8 -1.37 -5.32 0.55
C ALA A 8 -2.34 -5.42 1.74
N ARG A 9 -2.04 -6.29 2.72
CA ARG A 9 -2.82 -6.37 3.97
C ARG A 9 -2.78 -5.07 4.76
N ARG A 10 -1.60 -4.46 4.89
CA ARG A 10 -1.43 -3.14 5.56
C ARG A 10 -2.23 -2.05 4.86
N LYS A 11 -2.11 -1.94 3.53
CA LYS A 11 -2.93 -1.02 2.72
C LYS A 11 -4.42 -1.19 2.98
N GLN A 12 -4.91 -2.43 2.97
CA GLN A 12 -6.34 -2.68 3.20
C GLN A 12 -6.76 -2.31 4.62
N ALA A 13 -5.92 -2.57 5.63
CA ALA A 13 -6.20 -2.17 7.00
C ALA A 13 -6.33 -0.65 7.14
N GLU A 14 -5.44 0.13 6.50
CA GLU A 14 -5.55 1.59 6.51
C GLU A 14 -6.81 2.08 5.78
N LEU A 15 -7.19 1.48 4.65
CA LEU A 15 -8.46 1.82 3.97
C LEU A 15 -9.68 1.53 4.86
N ASN A 16 -9.67 0.41 5.58
CA ASN A 16 -10.73 0.08 6.52
C ASN A 16 -10.79 1.08 7.68
N GLN A 17 -9.65 1.52 8.20
CA GLN A 17 -9.59 2.53 9.25
C GLN A 17 -10.05 3.90 8.75
N ALA A 18 -9.69 4.31 7.52
CA ALA A 18 -10.21 5.51 6.89
C ALA A 18 -11.74 5.49 6.73
N ALA A 19 -12.32 4.33 6.39
CA ALA A 19 -13.76 4.17 6.26
C ALA A 19 -14.50 4.26 7.61
N LEU A 20 -13.85 3.85 8.71
CA LEU A 20 -14.41 3.90 10.06
C LEU A 20 -14.15 5.24 10.77
N ALA A 21 -13.16 6.01 10.32
CA ALA A 21 -12.78 7.27 10.93
C ALA A 21 -13.87 8.33 10.75
N VAL A 22 -14.39 8.82 11.88
CA VAL A 22 -15.38 9.92 11.91
C VAL A 22 -14.67 11.27 11.76
N CYS A 23 -13.45 11.39 12.28
CA CYS A 23 -12.64 12.60 12.17
C CYS A 23 -12.00 12.72 10.77
N PRO A 24 -12.21 13.84 10.05
CA PRO A 24 -11.61 14.05 8.72
C PRO A 24 -10.08 13.98 8.72
N VAL A 25 -9.43 14.42 9.80
CA VAL A 25 -7.96 14.41 9.93
C VAL A 25 -7.43 12.97 10.00
N GLU A 26 -8.07 12.13 10.80
CA GLU A 26 -7.69 10.72 10.94
C GLU A 26 -7.99 9.94 9.66
N LYS A 27 -9.15 10.20 9.03
CA LYS A 27 -9.48 9.67 7.71
C LYS A 27 -8.39 9.98 6.69
N ASN A 28 -8.00 11.25 6.57
CA ASN A 28 -6.97 11.67 5.62
C ASN A 28 -5.62 11.01 5.91
N ARG A 29 -5.24 10.87 7.19
CA ARG A 29 -4.02 10.18 7.58
C ARG A 29 -4.01 8.72 7.12
N HIS A 30 -5.10 7.98 7.35
CA HIS A 30 -5.23 6.59 6.93
C HIS A 30 -5.24 6.46 5.40
N GLU A 31 -5.93 7.36 4.70
CA GLU A 31 -5.90 7.39 3.23
C GLU A 31 -4.49 7.67 2.68
N GLU A 32 -3.75 8.58 3.29
CA GLU A 32 -2.37 8.88 2.90
C GLU A 32 -1.44 7.68 3.12
N GLN A 33 -1.58 6.98 4.25
CA GLN A 33 -0.84 5.74 4.50
C GLN A 33 -1.18 4.64 3.50
N ALA A 34 -2.46 4.48 3.13
CA ALA A 34 -2.86 3.54 2.08
C ALA A 34 -2.24 3.89 0.71
N ARG A 35 -2.18 5.18 0.37
CA ARG A 35 -1.50 5.65 -0.86
C ARG A 35 0.00 5.39 -0.83
N ALA A 36 0.65 5.60 0.31
CA ALA A 36 2.07 5.31 0.48
C ALA A 36 2.37 3.82 0.25
N TYR A 37 1.58 2.92 0.83
CA TYR A 37 1.72 1.48 0.61
C TYR A 37 1.47 1.09 -0.85
N ALA A 38 0.48 1.68 -1.52
CA ALA A 38 0.24 1.45 -2.94
C ALA A 38 1.44 1.84 -3.81
N LYS A 39 2.08 2.99 -3.51
CA LYS A 39 3.28 3.44 -4.22
C LYS A 39 4.46 2.49 -4.02
N ILE A 40 4.70 2.03 -2.79
CA ILE A 40 5.76 1.05 -2.49
C ILE A 40 5.53 -0.25 -3.26
N ILE A 41 4.30 -0.78 -3.25
CA ILE A 41 3.94 -1.99 -4.02
C ILE A 41 4.24 -1.78 -5.50
N SER A 42 3.87 -0.64 -6.07
CA SER A 42 4.09 -0.34 -7.49
C SER A 42 5.58 -0.30 -7.85
N VAL A 43 6.42 0.31 -7.01
CA VAL A 43 7.88 0.37 -7.23
C VAL A 43 8.47 -1.03 -7.17
N LEU A 44 8.14 -1.79 -6.13
CA LEU A 44 8.65 -3.16 -5.95
C LEU A 44 8.25 -4.09 -7.11
N ARG A 45 7.02 -3.96 -7.64
CA ARG A 45 6.59 -4.74 -8.82
C ARG A 45 7.42 -4.41 -10.05
N ARG A 46 7.66 -3.12 -10.28
CA ARG A 46 8.49 -2.66 -11.40
C ARG A 46 9.93 -3.17 -11.30
N GLU A 47 10.50 -3.19 -10.09
CA GLU A 47 11.84 -3.74 -9.84
C GLU A 47 11.90 -5.26 -10.07
N GLU A 48 10.87 -6.01 -9.66
CA GLU A 48 10.77 -7.46 -9.90
C GLU A 48 10.63 -7.75 -11.40
N GLU A 49 9.75 -7.02 -12.10
CA GLU A 49 9.59 -7.11 -13.56
C GLU A 49 10.88 -6.78 -14.31
N ALA A 50 11.59 -5.71 -13.90
CA ALA A 50 12.88 -5.34 -14.49
C ALA A 50 13.95 -6.41 -14.24
N SER A 51 13.97 -7.00 -13.04
CA SER A 51 14.92 -8.07 -12.69
C SER A 51 14.64 -9.36 -13.46
N LEU A 52 13.38 -9.63 -13.82
CA LEU A 52 12.97 -10.77 -14.63
C LEU A 52 13.29 -10.58 -16.12
N HIS A 53 13.25 -9.35 -16.65
CA HIS A 53 13.56 -9.05 -18.05
C HIS A 53 15.05 -8.97 -18.38
N VAL A 54 15.93 -8.92 -17.37
CA VAL A 54 17.39 -8.88 -17.53
C VAL A 54 18.02 -10.29 -17.45
N ARG A 55 17.21 -11.34 -17.31
CA ARG A 55 17.63 -12.76 -17.34
C ARG A 55 17.22 -13.43 -18.65
#